data_AF-A0A6I9N0M9-F1
#
_entry.id   AF-A0A6I9N0M9-F1
#
_cell.length_a   1.000
_cell.length_b   1.000
_cell.length_c   1.000
_cell.angle_alpha   90.00
_cell.angle_beta   90.00
_cell.angle_gamma   90.00
#
_symmetry.space_group_name_H-M   'P 1'
#
loop_
_entity.id
_entity.type
_entity.pdbx_description
1 polymer ?
#
loop_
_entity_poly.entity_id
_entity_poly.type
_entity_poly.pdbx_seq_one_letter_code
_entity_poly.pdbx_strand_id
1 'polypeptide(L)'
;SREVAFMYAISSAGVVYTLARACSQGDLDSCSCDPTKTGSSRDSRGSFDWGGCSDHVEHAVRFSQGFVDAKERKQRDGRALMNLHNNRAGRKAVRRFMSLECKCHGVSGSCSVRTCWLAMADFRLTGDHLKKRYRGAVQVNVNQDGTGFTHTHTHFKRPSKNDLVYFEDSPDYCVRDHES
;
A
#
# COMPACT_ATOMS: atom_id res chain seq x y z
N SER A 1 -4.31 -5.41 -18.98
CA SER A 1 -4.43 -3.96 -19.18
C SER A 1 -3.86 -3.15 -18.02
N ARG A 2 -3.63 -1.86 -18.25
CA ARG A 2 -3.19 -0.89 -17.25
C ARG A 2 -4.20 -0.67 -16.12
N GLU A 3 -5.49 -0.78 -16.44
CA GLU A 3 -6.60 -0.59 -15.48
C GLU A 3 -6.63 -1.73 -14.46
N VAL A 4 -6.44 -2.97 -14.90
CA VAL A 4 -6.34 -4.14 -14.01
C VAL A 4 -5.18 -3.97 -13.02
N ALA A 5 -4.03 -3.47 -13.48
CA ALA A 5 -2.89 -3.21 -12.60
C ALA A 5 -3.24 -2.23 -11.46
N PHE A 6 -3.99 -1.16 -11.78
CA PHE A 6 -4.49 -0.22 -10.77
C PHE A 6 -5.51 -0.87 -9.83
N MET A 7 -6.44 -1.68 -10.35
CA MET A 7 -7.46 -2.36 -9.55
C MET A 7 -6.86 -3.28 -8.48
N TYR A 8 -5.87 -4.09 -8.84
CA TYR A 8 -5.16 -4.94 -7.87
C TYR A 8 -4.45 -4.10 -6.81
N ALA A 9 -3.75 -3.04 -7.22
CA ALA A 9 -3.04 -2.16 -6.29
C ALA A 9 -3.98 -1.44 -5.31
N ILE A 10 -5.05 -0.80 -5.80
CA ILE A 10 -5.98 -0.04 -4.94
C ILE A 10 -6.80 -0.96 -4.04
N SER A 11 -7.19 -2.15 -4.51
CA SER A 11 -7.94 -3.11 -3.70
C SER A 11 -7.07 -3.67 -2.57
N SER A 12 -5.84 -4.07 -2.88
CA SER A 12 -4.88 -4.55 -1.89
C SER A 12 -4.52 -3.47 -0.86
N ALA A 13 -4.38 -2.21 -1.30
CA ALA A 13 -4.22 -1.06 -0.42
C ALA A 13 -5.45 -0.83 0.48
N GLY A 14 -6.66 -0.95 -0.09
CA GLY A 14 -7.91 -0.80 0.63
C GLY A 14 -8.08 -1.83 1.76
N VAL A 15 -7.72 -3.10 1.52
CA VAL A 15 -7.71 -4.13 2.56
C VAL A 15 -6.76 -3.78 3.70
N VAL A 16 -5.54 -3.32 3.38
CA VAL A 16 -4.58 -2.90 4.42
C VAL A 16 -5.13 -1.72 5.22
N TYR A 17 -5.64 -0.70 4.53
CA TYR A 17 -6.13 0.52 5.16
C TYR A 17 -7.32 0.25 6.09
N THR A 18 -8.33 -0.46 5.58
CA THR A 18 -9.55 -0.77 6.34
C THR A 18 -9.25 -1.66 7.54
N LEU A 19 -8.44 -2.70 7.37
CA LEU A 19 -8.08 -3.60 8.46
C LEU A 19 -7.26 -2.91 9.54
N ALA A 20 -6.21 -2.17 9.16
CA ALA A 20 -5.38 -1.46 10.14
C ALA A 20 -6.20 -0.45 10.95
N ARG A 21 -7.14 0.24 10.29
CA ARG A 21 -8.04 1.21 10.93
C ARG A 21 -9.06 0.55 11.86
N ALA A 22 -9.67 -0.56 11.44
CA ALA A 22 -10.58 -1.32 12.31
C ALA A 22 -9.86 -1.84 13.56
N CYS A 23 -8.62 -2.33 13.42
CA CYS A 23 -7.79 -2.76 14.55
C CYS A 23 -7.47 -1.61 15.51
N SER A 24 -7.17 -0.41 15.00
CA SER A 24 -6.83 0.75 15.84
C SER A 24 -8.04 1.41 16.50
N GLN A 25 -9.22 1.26 15.89
CA GLN A 25 -10.50 1.70 16.46
C GLN A 25 -11.05 0.71 17.50
N GLY A 26 -10.50 -0.51 17.58
CA GLY A 26 -11.00 -1.56 18.46
C GLY A 26 -12.26 -2.26 17.94
N ASP A 27 -12.54 -2.15 16.64
CA ASP A 27 -13.71 -2.78 16.00
C ASP A 27 -13.52 -4.30 15.80
N LEU A 28 -12.28 -4.80 15.98
CA LEU A 28 -11.91 -6.19 15.78
C LEU A 28 -11.11 -6.72 16.98
N ASP A 29 -11.62 -7.77 17.63
CA ASP A 29 -10.97 -8.39 18.79
C ASP A 29 -9.67 -9.13 18.45
N SER A 30 -9.52 -9.57 17.19
CA SER A 30 -8.38 -10.39 16.74
C SER A 30 -7.08 -9.61 16.54
N CYS A 31 -7.09 -8.29 16.69
CA CYS A 31 -5.94 -7.44 16.46
C CYS A 31 -5.96 -6.19 17.36
N SER A 32 -4.88 -5.44 17.36
CA SER A 32 -4.71 -4.26 18.21
C SER A 32 -3.81 -3.21 17.54
N CYS A 33 -3.61 -2.09 18.23
CA CYS A 33 -2.61 -1.07 17.91
C CYS A 33 -1.20 -1.69 17.77
N ASP A 34 -0.28 -0.97 17.12
CA ASP A 34 1.11 -1.40 16.98
C ASP A 34 1.79 -1.50 18.36
N PRO A 35 2.11 -2.72 18.84
CA PRO A 35 2.67 -2.92 20.17
C PRO A 35 4.15 -2.49 20.27
N THR A 36 4.79 -2.16 19.13
CA THR A 36 6.19 -1.73 19.11
C THR A 36 6.36 -0.23 19.40
N LYS A 37 5.27 0.53 19.49
CA LYS A 37 5.25 1.97 19.72
C LYS A 37 4.99 2.26 21.19
N THR A 38 6.02 2.05 22.01
CA THR A 38 5.97 2.20 23.48
C THR A 38 7.18 2.96 24.00
N GLY A 39 7.04 3.63 25.15
CA GLY A 39 8.13 4.40 25.77
C GLY A 39 8.40 5.74 25.06
N SER A 40 9.62 6.27 25.21
CA SER A 40 9.99 7.58 24.66
C SER A 40 10.74 7.47 23.32
N SER A 41 10.59 8.47 22.46
CA SER A 41 11.31 8.62 21.20
C SER A 41 11.59 10.09 20.89
N ARG A 42 12.17 10.38 19.71
CA ARG A 42 12.61 11.73 19.33
C ARG A 42 12.40 11.96 17.82
N ASP A 43 11.93 13.16 17.47
CA ASP A 43 11.90 13.67 16.10
C ASP A 43 12.65 15.02 16.00
N SER A 44 12.54 15.72 14.86
CA SER A 44 13.14 17.04 14.64
C SER A 44 12.66 18.15 15.59
N ARG A 45 11.48 18.00 16.22
CA ARG A 45 10.88 18.93 17.18
C ARG A 45 11.23 18.60 18.64
N GLY A 46 11.99 17.53 18.89
CA GLY A 46 12.45 17.14 20.24
C GLY A 46 11.94 15.78 20.69
N SER A 47 12.01 15.51 21.99
CA SER A 47 11.52 14.25 22.57
C SER A 47 9.99 14.17 22.56
N PHE A 48 9.46 12.96 22.59
CA PHE A 48 8.04 12.67 22.79
C PHE A 48 7.87 11.28 23.38
N ASP A 49 6.71 11.04 24.00
CA ASP A 49 6.33 9.70 24.43
C ASP A 49 5.36 9.09 23.43
N TRP A 50 5.54 7.80 23.14
CA TRP A 50 4.54 7.03 22.42
C TRP A 50 3.29 6.89 23.29
N GLY A 51 2.13 7.15 22.71
CA GLY A 51 0.85 6.92 23.38
C GLY A 51 -0.31 7.04 22.40
N GLY A 52 -1.54 6.86 22.88
CA GLY A 52 -2.69 6.65 22.00
C GLY A 52 -2.58 5.29 21.29
N CYS A 53 -3.10 5.21 20.06
CA CYS A 53 -3.10 3.99 19.27
C CYS A 53 -2.40 4.23 17.93
N SER A 54 -1.23 3.63 17.75
CA SER A 54 -0.55 3.64 16.46
C SER A 54 -1.14 2.56 15.54
N ASP A 55 -1.45 2.91 14.29
CA ASP A 55 -1.99 1.97 13.31
C ASP A 55 -0.98 0.86 12.99
N HIS A 56 -1.37 -0.40 13.19
CA HIS A 56 -0.49 -1.56 12.96
C HIS A 56 -0.49 -2.00 11.49
N VAL A 57 0.01 -1.12 10.60
CA VAL A 57 -0.02 -1.35 9.15
C VAL A 57 0.73 -2.62 8.74
N GLU A 58 1.84 -2.98 9.39
CA GLU A 58 2.58 -4.21 9.06
C GLU A 58 1.74 -5.48 9.29
N HIS A 59 0.93 -5.51 10.36
CA HIS A 59 -0.01 -6.61 10.60
C HIS A 59 -1.03 -6.71 9.46
N ALA A 60 -1.65 -5.58 9.08
CA ALA A 60 -2.62 -5.55 8.00
C ALA A 60 -2.02 -5.89 6.64
N VAL A 61 -0.76 -5.52 6.38
CA VAL A 61 0.00 -5.92 5.19
C VAL A 61 0.18 -7.43 5.12
N ARG A 62 0.52 -8.08 6.23
CA ARG A 62 0.66 -9.55 6.30
C ARG A 62 -0.68 -10.26 6.06
N PHE A 63 -1.75 -9.75 6.65
CA PHE A 63 -3.10 -10.26 6.39
C PHE A 63 -3.48 -10.14 4.91
N SER A 64 -3.31 -8.95 4.32
CA SER A 64 -3.59 -8.71 2.91
C SER A 64 -2.75 -9.62 1.98
N GLN A 65 -1.50 -9.91 2.33
CA GLN A 65 -0.68 -10.89 1.61
C GLN A 65 -1.21 -12.32 1.72
N GLY A 66 -1.81 -12.71 2.85
CA GLY A 66 -2.42 -14.03 3.00
C GLY A 66 -3.75 -14.15 2.27
N PHE A 67 -4.56 -13.08 2.27
CA PHE A 67 -5.92 -13.06 1.76
C PHE A 67 -5.99 -12.68 0.27
N VAL A 68 -5.49 -11.50 -0.10
CA VAL A 68 -5.61 -10.96 -1.46
C VAL A 68 -4.72 -11.73 -2.45
N ASP A 69 -3.54 -12.17 -2.01
CA ASP A 69 -2.62 -12.91 -2.88
C ASP A 69 -2.93 -14.42 -2.93
N ALA A 70 -3.93 -14.93 -2.20
CA ALA A 70 -4.17 -16.37 -2.03
C ALA A 70 -4.38 -17.12 -3.34
N LYS A 71 -5.15 -16.53 -4.26
CA LYS A 71 -5.44 -17.11 -5.58
C LYS A 71 -4.19 -17.09 -6.47
N GLU A 72 -3.55 -15.93 -6.57
CA GLU A 72 -2.41 -15.70 -7.46
C GLU A 72 -1.20 -16.56 -7.06
N ARG A 73 -0.98 -16.80 -5.76
CA ARG A 73 0.10 -17.68 -5.26
C ARG A 73 -0.04 -19.15 -5.68
N LYS A 74 -1.24 -19.60 -6.03
CA LYS A 74 -1.46 -20.97 -6.53
C LYS A 74 -1.17 -21.09 -8.03
N GLN A 75 -1.08 -19.95 -8.72
CA GLN A 75 -0.81 -19.89 -10.16
C GLN A 75 0.67 -19.56 -10.40
N ARG A 76 1.18 -19.99 -11.55
CA ARG A 76 2.57 -19.76 -11.97
C ARG A 76 2.67 -19.06 -13.33
N ASP A 77 1.59 -18.40 -13.74
CA ASP A 77 1.56 -17.67 -15.01
C ASP A 77 1.98 -16.20 -14.85
N GLY A 78 2.19 -15.55 -15.98
CA GLY A 78 2.58 -14.14 -16.04
C GLY A 78 1.56 -13.17 -15.43
N ARG A 79 0.27 -13.54 -15.47
CA ARG A 79 -0.82 -12.72 -14.92
C ARG A 79 -0.77 -12.72 -13.39
N ALA A 80 -0.57 -13.88 -12.78
CA ALA A 80 -0.37 -14.01 -11.34
C ALA A 80 0.83 -13.20 -10.85
N LEU A 81 1.95 -13.23 -11.58
CA LEU A 81 3.13 -12.44 -11.25
C LEU A 81 2.85 -10.93 -11.28
N MET A 82 2.19 -10.44 -12.33
CA MET A 82 1.73 -9.06 -12.46
C MET A 82 0.84 -8.65 -11.29
N ASN A 83 -0.16 -9.47 -10.97
CA ASN A 83 -1.13 -9.23 -9.91
C ASN A 83 -0.43 -9.13 -8.54
N LEU A 84 0.47 -10.07 -8.23
CA LEU A 84 1.26 -10.05 -6.99
C LEU A 84 2.14 -8.80 -6.86
N HIS A 85 2.75 -8.36 -7.96
CA HIS A 85 3.55 -7.14 -8.00
C HIS A 85 2.70 -5.90 -7.72
N ASN A 86 1.58 -5.76 -8.41
CA ASN A 86 0.67 -4.62 -8.26
C ASN A 86 0.02 -4.59 -6.87
N ASN A 87 -0.38 -5.74 -6.33
CA ASN A 87 -0.85 -5.87 -4.95
C ASN A 87 0.20 -5.38 -3.95
N ARG A 88 1.47 -5.74 -4.15
CA ARG A 88 2.59 -5.29 -3.30
C ARG A 88 2.81 -3.79 -3.41
N ALA A 89 2.73 -3.21 -4.60
CA ALA A 89 2.84 -1.77 -4.80
C ALA A 89 1.72 -1.02 -4.06
N GLY A 90 0.49 -1.54 -4.10
CA GLY A 90 -0.65 -1.04 -3.33
C GLY A 90 -0.40 -0.99 -1.83
N ARG A 91 0.00 -2.11 -1.22
CA ARG A 91 0.31 -2.20 0.22
C ARG A 91 1.41 -1.24 0.65
N LYS A 92 2.43 -1.06 -0.18
CA LYS A 92 3.50 -0.10 0.07
C LYS A 92 3.04 1.35 0.00
N ALA A 93 2.07 1.65 -0.86
CA ALA A 93 1.51 3.00 -0.96
C ALA A 93 0.87 3.43 0.37
N VAL A 94 0.15 2.55 1.05
CA VAL A 94 -0.41 2.84 2.39
C VAL A 94 0.69 3.18 3.40
N ARG A 95 1.72 2.31 3.50
CA ARG A 95 2.88 2.54 4.39
C ARG A 95 3.57 3.87 4.13
N ARG A 96 3.62 4.31 2.87
CA ARG A 96 4.30 5.55 2.46
C ARG A 96 3.65 6.79 3.05
N PHE A 97 2.35 6.75 3.32
CA PHE A 97 1.57 7.89 3.83
C PHE A 97 1.21 7.71 5.30
N MET A 98 2.01 6.99 6.07
CA MET A 98 1.95 7.06 7.52
C MET A 98 2.61 8.36 8.01
N SER A 99 1.98 9.03 8.95
CA SER A 99 2.49 10.24 9.59
C SER A 99 2.56 10.07 11.10
N LEU A 100 3.50 10.77 11.72
CA LEU A 100 3.58 10.89 13.17
C LEU A 100 2.65 12.02 13.61
N GLU A 101 1.53 11.67 14.22
CA GLU A 101 0.59 12.62 14.80
C GLU A 101 0.89 12.81 16.28
N CYS A 102 0.76 14.04 16.78
CA CYS A 102 1.12 14.37 18.16
C CYS A 102 0.09 15.27 18.82
N LYS A 103 -0.13 15.07 20.12
CA LYS A 103 -0.83 16.00 21.01
C LYS A 103 0.16 16.64 21.97
N CYS A 104 0.01 17.94 22.20
CA CYS A 104 0.85 18.71 23.09
C CYS A 104 0.16 18.92 24.44
N HIS A 105 0.94 18.81 25.53
CA HIS A 105 0.46 18.76 26.91
C HIS A 105 1.22 19.75 27.84
N GLY A 106 2.01 20.66 27.28
CA GLY A 106 2.76 21.64 28.09
C GLY A 106 1.89 22.77 28.64
N VAL A 107 2.43 23.49 29.63
CA VAL A 107 1.78 24.65 30.26
C VAL A 107 1.35 25.65 29.18
N SER A 108 0.13 26.18 29.30
CA SER A 108 -0.48 27.10 28.35
C SER A 108 -0.55 26.57 26.90
N GLY A 109 -0.62 25.25 26.71
CA GLY A 109 -0.70 24.62 25.39
C GLY A 109 0.64 24.50 24.65
N SER A 110 1.76 24.71 25.36
CA SER A 110 3.09 24.50 24.78
C SER A 110 3.33 23.02 24.42
N CYS A 111 4.22 22.77 23.46
CA CYS A 111 4.62 21.41 23.04
C CYS A 111 5.89 20.91 23.74
N SER A 112 6.19 21.40 24.95
CA SER A 112 7.34 20.95 25.75
C SER A 112 7.21 19.49 26.19
N VAL A 113 5.98 19.05 26.44
CA VAL A 113 5.59 17.65 26.60
C VAL A 113 4.59 17.32 25.52
N ARG A 114 4.79 16.18 24.84
CA ARG A 114 3.87 15.73 23.80
C ARG A 114 3.84 14.21 23.70
N THR A 115 2.69 13.70 23.33
CA THR A 115 2.45 12.29 23.09
C THR A 115 2.12 12.08 21.63
N CYS A 116 2.74 11.10 20.98
CA CYS A 116 2.57 10.86 19.55
C CYS A 116 2.21 9.41 19.23
N TRP A 117 1.56 9.22 18.08
CA TRP A 117 1.26 7.91 17.48
C TRP A 117 1.47 7.97 15.97
N LEU A 118 1.70 6.81 15.35
CA LEU A 118 1.71 6.70 13.90
C LEU A 118 0.28 6.47 13.41
N ALA A 119 -0.20 7.36 12.54
CA ALA A 119 -1.49 7.23 11.89
C ALA A 119 -1.32 7.10 10.38
N MET A 120 -2.20 6.33 9.73
CA MET A 120 -2.36 6.39 8.29
C MET A 120 -3.03 7.71 7.90
N ALA A 121 -2.51 8.38 6.88
CA ALA A 121 -3.20 9.52 6.29
C ALA A 121 -4.54 9.12 5.64
N ASP A 122 -5.33 10.11 5.21
CA ASP A 122 -6.55 9.87 4.44
C ASP A 122 -6.27 8.97 3.21
N PHE A 123 -7.14 7.99 2.97
CA PHE A 123 -6.97 7.03 1.89
C PHE A 123 -6.89 7.70 0.51
N ARG A 124 -7.44 8.92 0.36
CA ARG A 124 -7.29 9.76 -0.84
C ARG A 124 -5.84 9.94 -1.24
N LEU A 125 -4.91 10.18 -0.31
CA LEU A 125 -3.49 10.35 -0.65
C LEU A 125 -2.90 9.06 -1.25
N THR A 126 -3.31 7.90 -0.74
CA THR A 126 -2.94 6.60 -1.31
C THR A 126 -3.55 6.43 -2.70
N GLY A 127 -4.83 6.74 -2.87
CA GLY A 127 -5.52 6.68 -4.16
C GLY A 127 -4.90 7.58 -5.23
N ASP A 128 -4.62 8.84 -4.90
CA ASP A 128 -3.99 9.81 -5.80
C ASP A 128 -2.58 9.38 -6.18
N HIS A 129 -1.82 8.83 -5.23
CA HIS A 129 -0.51 8.25 -5.50
C HIS A 129 -0.59 7.09 -6.49
N LEU A 130 -1.48 6.14 -6.24
CA LEU A 130 -1.68 5.00 -7.13
C LEU A 130 -2.21 5.43 -8.49
N LYS A 131 -3.02 6.49 -8.57
CA LYS A 131 -3.49 7.05 -9.85
C LYS A 131 -2.33 7.67 -10.63
N LYS A 132 -1.39 8.33 -9.96
CA LYS A 132 -0.14 8.80 -10.58
C LYS A 132 0.70 7.63 -11.09
N ARG A 133 0.79 6.53 -10.32
CA ARG A 133 1.48 5.30 -10.76
C ARG A 133 0.79 4.61 -11.92
N TYR A 134 -0.55 4.64 -11.97
CA TYR A 134 -1.33 4.16 -13.11
C TYR A 134 -0.97 4.92 -14.39
N ARG A 135 -0.92 6.26 -14.34
CA ARG A 135 -0.56 7.09 -15.51
C ARG A 135 0.85 6.80 -16.04
N GLY A 136 1.78 6.44 -15.15
CA GLY A 136 3.16 6.06 -15.48
C GLY A 136 3.43 4.57 -15.39
N ALA A 137 2.41 3.71 -15.53
CA ALA A 137 2.58 2.28 -15.42
C ALA A 137 3.46 1.75 -16.56
N VAL A 138 4.27 0.74 -16.26
CA VAL A 138 5.28 0.21 -17.16
C VAL A 138 4.74 -1.03 -17.87
N GLN A 139 4.76 -1.04 -19.20
CA GLN A 139 4.48 -2.25 -19.96
C GLN A 139 5.68 -3.21 -19.85
N VAL A 140 5.40 -4.47 -19.56
CA VAL A 140 6.42 -5.50 -19.33
C VAL A 140 6.09 -6.75 -20.12
N ASN A 141 7.12 -7.52 -20.44
CA ASN A 141 6.98 -8.91 -20.86
C ASN A 141 7.31 -9.82 -19.66
N VAL A 142 6.88 -11.06 -19.71
CA VAL A 142 7.24 -12.07 -18.69
C VAL A 142 8.41 -12.87 -19.22
N ASN A 143 9.39 -13.15 -18.36
CA ASN A 143 10.53 -13.97 -18.73
C ASN A 143 10.10 -15.42 -19.03
N GLN A 144 10.91 -16.14 -19.81
CA GLN A 144 10.60 -17.51 -20.23
C GLN A 144 10.44 -18.49 -19.05
N ASP A 145 11.11 -18.21 -17.94
CA ASP A 145 11.05 -18.96 -16.68
C ASP A 145 9.87 -18.54 -15.78
N GLY A 146 9.10 -17.51 -16.14
CA GLY A 146 7.91 -17.05 -15.41
C GLY A 146 8.18 -16.46 -14.03
N THR A 147 9.44 -16.22 -13.68
CA THR A 147 9.86 -15.73 -12.34
C THR A 147 9.94 -14.21 -12.24
N GLY A 148 9.85 -13.49 -13.36
CA GLY A 148 10.21 -12.07 -13.43
C GLY A 148 9.70 -11.36 -14.67
N PHE A 149 9.94 -10.05 -14.70
CA PHE A 149 9.57 -9.18 -15.82
C PHE A 149 10.79 -8.84 -16.67
N THR A 150 10.61 -8.86 -17.98
CA THR A 150 11.55 -8.31 -18.96
C THR A 150 10.99 -7.02 -19.55
N HIS A 151 11.88 -6.17 -20.06
CA HIS A 151 11.49 -4.93 -20.73
C HIS A 151 10.95 -5.21 -22.11
N THR A 152 9.82 -4.58 -22.46
CA THR A 152 9.34 -4.51 -23.84
C THR A 152 10.24 -3.63 -24.71
N HIS A 153 10.79 -2.56 -24.14
CA HIS A 153 11.64 -1.61 -24.84
C HIS A 153 12.97 -1.38 -24.10
N THR A 154 14.09 -1.59 -24.80
CA THR A 154 15.47 -1.51 -24.30
C THR A 154 15.86 -0.14 -23.72
N HIS A 155 15.15 0.93 -24.08
CA HIS A 155 15.40 2.30 -23.61
C HIS A 155 14.65 2.67 -22.31
N PHE A 156 13.78 1.80 -21.79
CA PHE A 156 12.99 2.08 -20.59
C PHE A 156 13.58 1.44 -19.33
N LYS A 157 13.49 2.15 -18.21
CA LYS A 157 14.03 1.70 -16.90
C LYS A 157 13.27 0.49 -16.35
N ARG A 158 14.00 -0.41 -15.67
CA ARG A 158 13.47 -1.49 -14.79
C ARG A 158 12.33 -0.98 -13.91
N PRO A 159 11.11 -1.58 -13.97
CA PRO A 159 10.04 -1.17 -13.09
C PRO A 159 10.48 -1.37 -11.64
N SER A 160 10.32 -0.34 -10.83
CA SER A 160 10.62 -0.43 -9.42
C SER A 160 9.53 -1.20 -8.68
N LYS A 161 9.80 -1.58 -7.44
CA LYS A 161 8.80 -2.23 -6.55
C LYS A 161 7.61 -1.32 -6.19
N ASN A 162 7.61 -0.06 -6.63
CA ASN A 162 6.56 0.93 -6.37
C ASN A 162 5.80 1.33 -7.65
N ASP A 163 6.22 0.84 -8.81
CA ASP A 163 5.56 1.09 -10.07
C ASP A 163 4.49 0.03 -10.33
N LEU A 164 3.44 0.41 -11.06
CA LEU A 164 2.46 -0.53 -11.56
C LEU A 164 2.94 -1.10 -12.90
N VAL A 165 2.69 -2.38 -13.12
CA VAL A 165 3.11 -3.09 -14.34
C VAL A 165 1.92 -3.74 -15.02
N TYR A 166 1.95 -3.80 -16.35
CA TYR A 166 0.96 -4.46 -17.19
C TYR A 166 1.62 -5.08 -18.42
N PHE A 167 1.02 -6.11 -19.04
CA PHE A 167 1.56 -6.70 -20.27
C PHE A 167 0.56 -6.65 -21.44
N GLU A 168 -0.73 -6.78 -21.17
CA GLU A 168 -1.80 -6.60 -22.17
C GLU A 168 -2.16 -5.13 -22.35
N ASP A 169 -2.34 -4.71 -23.60
CA ASP A 169 -2.88 -3.40 -23.95
C ASP A 169 -4.31 -3.23 -23.42
N SER A 170 -4.72 -1.98 -23.27
CA SER A 170 -6.09 -1.65 -22.87
C SER A 170 -6.98 -1.68 -24.12
N PRO A 171 -8.20 -2.23 -24.03
CA PRO A 171 -9.14 -2.20 -25.15
C PRO A 171 -9.61 -0.77 -25.42
N ASP A 172 -10.24 -0.55 -26.58
CA ASP A 172 -10.95 0.70 -26.85
C ASP A 172 -12.27 0.72 -26.08
N TYR A 173 -12.29 1.45 -24.97
CA TYR A 173 -13.47 1.60 -24.12
C TYR A 173 -14.62 2.41 -24.78
N CYS A 174 -14.43 2.99 -25.97
CA CYS A 174 -15.50 3.61 -26.75
C CYS A 174 -16.38 2.56 -27.44
N VAL A 175 -15.81 1.40 -27.77
CA VAL A 175 -16.52 0.32 -28.46
C VAL A 175 -17.01 -0.67 -27.42
N ARG A 176 -18.29 -1.05 -27.53
CA ARG A 176 -18.87 -2.08 -26.68
C ARG A 176 -18.22 -3.42 -27.00
N ASP A 177 -17.65 -4.04 -25.98
CA ASP A 177 -17.19 -5.42 -26.06
C ASP A 177 -18.40 -6.38 -26.08
N HIS A 178 -18.41 -7.32 -27.01
CA HIS A 178 -19.45 -8.33 -27.18
C HIS A 178 -19.04 -9.71 -26.63
N GLU A 179 -17.80 -9.87 -26.16
CA GLU A 179 -17.26 -11.13 -25.62
C GLU A 179 -17.18 -11.17 -24.08
N SER A 180 -17.66 -10.13 -23.40
CA SER A 180 -17.73 -10.03 -21.93
C SER A 180 -18.99 -10.65 -21.33
#